data_AF-A0A139Q179-F1
#
_entry.id   AF-A0A139Q179-F1
#
_cell.length_a   1.000
_cell.length_b   1.000
_cell.length_c   1.000
_cell.angle_alpha   90.00
_cell.angle_beta   90.00
_cell.angle_gamma   90.00
#
_symmetry.space_group_name_H-M   'P 1'
#
loop_
_entity.id
_entity.type
_entity.pdbx_description
1 polymer ?
#
loop_
_entity_poly.entity_id
_entity_poly.type
_entity_poly.pdbx_seq_one_letter_code
_entity_poly.pdbx_strand_id
1 'polypeptide(L)'
;MQKKIIEQLETASRLLEDLSPDIYTPSLRQLKQASQDLLAVAKSSGAGGGDCGIALSFDEQSTETLKNRWADLGIELLYQERIGHDDKS
;
A
#
# COMPACT_ATOMS: atom_id res chain seq x y z
N MET A 1 16.23 8.25 -2.53
CA MET A 1 15.45 7.43 -3.50
C MET A 1 14.10 7.02 -2.90
N GLN A 2 14.07 6.26 -1.80
CA GLN A 2 12.86 5.77 -1.13
C GLN A 2 11.83 6.88 -0.84
N LYS A 3 12.26 7.98 -0.19
CA LYS A 3 11.40 9.14 0.10
C LYS A 3 10.68 9.70 -1.13
N LYS A 4 11.36 9.77 -2.28
CA LYS A 4 10.76 10.26 -3.52
C LYS A 4 9.66 9.31 -4.01
N ILE A 5 9.86 7.99 -3.89
CA ILE A 5 8.86 6.99 -4.25
C ILE A 5 7.62 7.14 -3.37
N ILE A 6 7.81 7.27 -2.05
CA ILE A 6 6.73 7.55 -1.09
C ILE A 6 5.94 8.78 -1.52
N GLU A 7 6.60 9.92 -1.70
CA GLU A 7 5.95 11.18 -2.10
C GLU A 7 5.17 11.06 -3.43
N GLN A 8 5.71 10.34 -4.41
CA GLN A 8 5.03 10.15 -5.70
C GLN A 8 3.81 9.23 -5.58
N LEU A 9 3.90 8.12 -4.84
CA LEU A 9 2.76 7.22 -4.64
C LEU A 9 1.67 7.87 -3.79
N GLU A 10 2.02 8.66 -2.78
CA GLU A 10 1.06 9.46 -2.02
C GLU A 10 0.36 10.49 -2.92
N THR A 11 1.09 11.13 -3.82
CA THR A 11 0.50 12.06 -4.79
C THR A 11 -0.44 11.36 -5.75
N ALA A 12 -0.04 10.21 -6.32
CA ALA A 12 -0.93 9.40 -7.15
C ALA A 12 -2.18 8.93 -6.39
N SER A 13 -2.01 8.54 -5.12
CA SER A 13 -3.10 8.14 -4.22
C SER A 13 -4.11 9.27 -4.02
N ARG A 14 -3.64 10.50 -3.73
CA ARG A 14 -4.50 11.69 -3.60
C ARG A 14 -5.23 12.04 -4.89
N LEU A 15 -4.51 12.05 -6.03
CA LEU A 15 -5.13 12.36 -7.33
C LEU A 15 -6.28 11.39 -7.67
N LEU A 16 -6.14 10.12 -7.33
CA LEU A 16 -7.19 9.13 -7.51
C LEU A 16 -8.38 9.35 -6.58
N GLU A 17 -8.13 9.74 -5.33
CA GLU A 17 -9.19 10.02 -4.36
C GLU A 17 -9.96 11.30 -4.70
N ASP A 18 -9.26 12.32 -5.19
CA ASP A 18 -9.84 13.58 -5.65
C ASP A 18 -10.64 13.41 -6.96
N LEU A 19 -10.29 12.40 -7.77
CA LEU A 19 -10.97 12.12 -9.03
C LEU A 19 -12.39 11.58 -8.81
N SER A 20 -12.57 10.67 -7.85
CA SER A 20 -13.89 10.15 -7.50
C SER A 20 -13.92 9.54 -6.09
N PRO A 21 -14.96 9.81 -5.29
CA PRO A 21 -15.13 9.17 -3.98
C PRO A 21 -15.28 7.65 -4.07
N ASP A 22 -15.74 7.13 -5.22
CA ASP A 22 -15.98 5.70 -5.43
C ASP A 22 -14.68 4.88 -5.55
N ILE A 23 -13.55 5.52 -5.85
CA ILE A 23 -12.27 4.83 -6.02
C ILE A 23 -11.76 4.28 -4.67
N TYR A 24 -11.98 5.01 -3.58
CA TYR A 24 -11.51 4.65 -2.24
C TYR A 24 -12.67 4.31 -1.31
N THR A 25 -13.00 3.02 -1.28
CA THR A 25 -13.88 2.43 -0.25
C THR A 25 -13.26 2.61 1.15
N PRO A 26 -14.07 2.48 2.23
CA PRO A 26 -13.55 2.53 3.60
C PRO A 26 -12.36 1.58 3.84
N SER A 27 -12.44 0.34 3.35
CA SER A 27 -11.36 -0.65 3.50
C SER A 27 -10.09 -0.25 2.74
N LEU A 28 -10.20 0.32 1.53
CA LEU A 28 -9.03 0.82 0.78
C LEU A 28 -8.40 2.05 1.45
N ARG A 29 -9.19 2.88 2.15
CA ARG A 29 -8.67 3.99 2.96
C ARG A 29 -7.89 3.47 4.16
N GLN A 30 -8.42 2.47 4.86
CA GLN A 30 -7.74 1.81 5.96
C GLN A 30 -6.44 1.13 5.49
N LEU A 31 -6.46 0.47 4.32
CA LEU A 31 -5.28 -0.14 3.70
C LEU A 31 -4.13 0.84 3.54
N LYS A 32 -4.40 2.04 2.99
CA LYS A 32 -3.35 3.07 2.83
C LYS A 32 -2.99 3.80 4.11
N GLN A 33 -3.94 3.97 5.03
CA GLN A 33 -3.66 4.59 6.34
C GLN A 33 -2.78 3.69 7.21
N ALA A 34 -2.84 2.37 7.02
CA ALA A 34 -1.98 1.42 7.72
C ALA A 34 -0.48 1.64 7.43
N SER A 35 -0.10 2.30 6.34
CA SER A 35 1.30 2.65 6.06
C SER A 35 1.76 3.98 6.68
N GLN A 36 0.88 4.72 7.35
CA GLN A 36 1.27 5.98 8.02
C GLN A 36 2.33 5.73 9.09
N ASP A 37 3.29 6.66 9.18
CA ASP A 37 4.43 6.62 10.09
C ASP A 37 5.40 5.44 9.87
N LEU A 38 5.30 4.75 8.74
CA LEU A 38 6.21 3.68 8.33
C LEU A 38 7.13 4.16 7.21
N LEU A 39 8.26 3.47 7.00
CA LEU A 39 9.04 3.59 5.78
C LEU A 39 8.40 2.74 4.67
N ALA A 40 7.12 3.02 4.41
CA ALA A 40 6.29 2.34 3.44
C ALA A 40 5.22 3.28 2.90
N VAL A 41 4.63 2.93 1.76
CA VAL A 41 3.53 3.68 1.14
C VAL A 41 2.56 2.70 0.51
N ALA A 42 1.25 2.96 0.63
CA ALA A 42 0.23 2.16 -0.02
C ALA A 42 -0.82 2.98 -0.77
N LYS A 43 -1.48 2.36 -1.75
CA LYS A 43 -2.58 2.95 -2.53
C LYS A 43 -3.53 1.86 -3.04
N SER A 44 -4.72 2.29 -3.48
CA SER A 44 -5.59 1.44 -4.30
C SER A 44 -4.88 1.00 -5.59
N SER A 45 -5.19 -0.20 -6.08
CA SER A 45 -4.65 -0.77 -7.32
C SER A 45 -5.75 -1.07 -8.32
N GLY A 46 -5.54 -0.75 -9.60
CA GLY A 46 -6.57 -0.88 -10.63
C GLY A 46 -7.60 0.26 -10.61
N ALA A 47 -8.87 -0.07 -10.82
CA ALA A 47 -9.97 0.89 -10.89
C ALA A 47 -10.37 1.47 -9.51
N GLY A 48 -10.10 0.74 -8.42
CA GLY A 48 -10.64 1.05 -7.10
C GLY A 48 -12.07 0.53 -6.92
N GLY A 49 -12.78 1.04 -5.91
CA GLY A 49 -14.15 0.61 -5.59
C GLY A 49 -14.26 -0.78 -4.96
N GLY A 50 -13.14 -1.47 -4.76
CA GLY A 50 -13.09 -2.83 -4.23
C GLY A 50 -11.74 -3.49 -4.48
N ASP A 51 -11.73 -4.82 -4.38
CA ASP A 51 -10.61 -5.71 -4.70
C ASP A 51 -9.36 -5.50 -3.82
N CYS A 52 -8.29 -4.94 -4.40
CA CYS A 52 -6.94 -4.99 -3.85
C CYS A 52 -6.31 -3.59 -3.74
N GLY A 53 -5.41 -3.45 -2.77
CA GLY A 53 -4.42 -2.37 -2.73
C GLY A 53 -3.01 -2.90 -2.94
N ILE A 54 -2.05 -1.99 -3.10
CA ILE A 54 -0.62 -2.32 -3.15
C ILE A 54 0.13 -1.47 -2.15
N ALA A 55 1.24 -2.00 -1.63
CA ALA A 55 2.19 -1.27 -0.82
C ALA A 55 3.63 -1.49 -1.31
N LEU A 56 4.46 -0.47 -1.15
CA LEU A 56 5.92 -0.58 -1.23
C LEU A 56 6.49 -0.28 0.16
N SER A 57 7.26 -1.22 0.69
CA SER A 57 7.96 -1.09 1.98
C SER A 57 9.46 -1.11 1.76
N PHE A 58 10.21 -0.32 2.53
CA PHE A 58 11.64 -0.13 2.33
C PHE A 58 12.51 -0.62 3.48
N ASP A 59 11.92 -1.17 4.55
CA ASP A 59 12.61 -1.90 5.61
C ASP A 59 11.73 -3.02 6.19
N GLU A 60 12.38 -3.97 6.86
CA GLU A 60 11.72 -5.18 7.41
C GLU A 60 10.74 -4.83 8.53
N GLN A 61 11.09 -3.86 9.38
CA GLN A 61 10.24 -3.42 10.49
C GLN A 61 8.90 -2.83 9.98
N SER A 62 8.95 -1.99 8.96
CA SER A 62 7.78 -1.41 8.30
C SER A 62 6.96 -2.47 7.60
N THR A 63 7.61 -3.48 7.01
CA THR A 63 6.95 -4.60 6.32
C THR A 63 6.12 -5.42 7.30
N GLU A 64 6.72 -5.87 8.41
CA GLU A 64 6.02 -6.67 9.41
C GLU A 64 4.94 -5.84 10.14
N THR A 65 5.23 -4.57 10.44
CA THR A 65 4.23 -3.68 11.04
C THR A 65 3.02 -3.48 10.13
N LEU A 66 3.24 -3.28 8.82
CA LEU A 66 2.16 -3.10 7.86
C LEU A 66 1.32 -4.37 7.71
N LYS A 67 1.95 -5.55 7.64
CA LYS A 67 1.26 -6.85 7.58
C LYS A 67 0.38 -7.07 8.80
N ASN A 68 0.88 -6.77 10.00
CA ASN A 68 0.10 -6.88 11.23
C ASN A 68 -1.10 -5.92 11.22
N ARG A 69 -0.88 -4.65 10.85
CA ARG A 69 -1.98 -3.67 10.73
C ARG A 69 -3.04 -4.10 9.72
N TRP A 70 -2.64 -4.67 8.58
CA TRP A 70 -3.58 -5.22 7.59
C TRP A 70 -4.36 -6.42 8.14
N ALA A 71 -3.69 -7.35 8.81
CA ALA A 71 -4.35 -8.49 9.44
C ALA A 71 -5.39 -8.05 10.49
N ASP A 72 -5.06 -7.07 11.34
CA ASP A 72 -5.98 -6.50 12.33
C ASP A 72 -7.20 -5.80 11.71
N LEU A 73 -7.04 -5.29 10.49
CA LEU A 73 -8.11 -4.67 9.70
C LEU A 73 -8.89 -5.69 8.85
N GLY A 74 -8.53 -6.98 8.90
CA GLY A 74 -9.13 -8.02 8.08
C GLY A 74 -8.75 -7.95 6.59
N ILE A 75 -7.64 -7.28 6.26
CA ILE A 75 -7.10 -7.19 4.90
C ILE A 75 -6.15 -8.37 4.67
N GLU A 76 -6.48 -9.22 3.69
CA GLU A 76 -5.70 -10.41 3.36
C GLU A 76 -4.45 -10.07 2.54
N LEU A 77 -3.30 -10.62 2.93
CA LEU A 77 -2.08 -10.57 2.12
C LEU A 77 -2.14 -11.64 1.02
N LEU A 78 -2.46 -11.22 -0.20
CA LEU A 78 -2.57 -12.14 -1.35
C LEU A 78 -1.21 -12.46 -1.99
N TYR A 79 -0.27 -11.51 -1.98
CA TYR A 79 1.02 -11.63 -2.64
C TYR A 79 2.07 -10.72 -1.99
N GLN A 80 3.31 -11.19 -1.93
CA GLN A 80 4.47 -10.39 -1.51
C GLN A 80 5.69 -10.77 -2.36
N GLU A 81 6.53 -9.78 -2.66
CA GLU A 81 7.75 -9.96 -3.46
C GLU A 81 8.86 -9.04 -2.94
N ARG A 82 10.10 -9.54 -2.96
CA ARG A 82 11.28 -8.71 -2.69
C ARG A 82 11.91 -8.24 -4.00
N ILE A 83 11.61 -7.00 -4.38
CA ILE A 83 12.12 -6.38 -5.61
C ILE A 83 13.66 -6.36 -5.60
N GLY A 84 14.28 -6.81 -6.70
CA GLY A 84 15.73 -6.83 -6.87
C GLY A 84 16.42 -8.06 -6.29
N HIS A 85 15.64 -9.06 -5.84
CA HIS A 85 16.15 -10.41 -5.64
C HIS A 85 15.65 -11.27 -6.79
N ASP A 86 16.56 -11.65 -7.69
CA ASP A 86 16.25 -12.71 -8.64
C ASP A 86 16.15 -14.02 -7.85
N ASP A 87 14.95 -14.58 -7.76
CA ASP A 87 14.75 -15.98 -7.38
C ASP A 87 15.30 -16.86 -8.51
N LYS A 88 16.63 -16.91 -8.61
CA LYS A 88 17.35 -18.03 -9.21
C LYS A 88 17.76 -18.95 -8.07
N SER A 89 16.89 -19.89 -7.75
CA SER A 89 17.22 -21.12 -7.04
C SER A 89 16.58 -22.28 -7.78
#